data_AF-A0A926J7K9-F1
#
_entry.id   AF-A0A926J7K9-F1
#
_cell.length_a   1.000
_cell.length_b   1.000
_cell.length_c   1.000
_cell.angle_alpha   90.00
_cell.angle_beta   90.00
_cell.angle_gamma   90.00
#
_symmetry.space_group_name_H-M   'P 1'
#
loop_
_entity.id
_entity.type
_entity.pdbx_description
1 polymer ?
#
loop_
_entity_poly.entity_id
_entity_poly.type
_entity_poly.pdbx_seq_one_letter_code
_entity_poly.pdbx_strand_id
1 'polypeptide(L)' 'MPTEDDRTYFERRARQERARAEQASNPISYKLHTEMARRYEQRLESEMRLQA' A
#
# COMPACT_ATOMS: atom_id res chain seq x y z
N MET A 1 6.69 17.34 3.64
CA MET A 1 7.72 16.46 3.07
C MET A 1 7.51 15.10 3.68
N PRO A 2 7.10 14.08 2.90
CA PRO A 2 7.17 12.70 3.35
C PRO A 2 8.63 12.41 3.67
N THR A 3 8.88 11.87 4.85
CA THR A 3 10.22 11.44 5.24
C THR A 3 10.61 10.19 4.42
N GLU A 4 11.90 9.90 4.26
CA GLU A 4 12.34 8.62 3.66
C GLU A 4 11.70 7.41 4.39
N ASP A 5 11.39 7.59 5.68
CA ASP A 5 10.63 6.64 6.50
C ASP A 5 9.18 6.47 6.03
N ASP A 6 8.48 7.55 5.67
CA ASP A 6 7.09 7.49 5.18
C ASP A 6 6.99 6.77 3.84
N ARG A 7 7.90 7.06 2.91
CA ARG A 7 7.93 6.38 1.60
C ARG A 7 8.19 4.89 1.78
N THR A 8 9.22 4.54 2.54
CA THR A 8 9.59 3.14 2.82
C THR A 8 8.47 2.41 3.56
N TYR A 9 7.79 3.10 4.47
CA TYR A 9 6.63 2.58 5.17
C TYR A 9 5.50 2.23 4.19
N PHE A 10 5.08 3.16 3.33
CA PHE A 10 3.98 2.92 2.39
C PHE A 10 4.31 1.83 1.36
N GLU A 11 5.55 1.80 0.82
CA GLU A 11 5.97 0.72 -0.07
C GLU A 11 5.94 -0.65 0.63
N ARG A 12 6.46 -0.74 1.86
CA ARG A 12 6.48 -1.98 2.63
C ARG A 12 5.07 -2.46 2.93
N ARG A 13 4.18 -1.54 3.36
CA ARG A 13 2.78 -1.88 3.68
C ARG A 13 2.01 -2.31 2.44
N ALA A 14 2.17 -1.62 1.31
CA ALA A 14 1.55 -2.02 0.04
C ALA A 14 1.92 -3.46 -0.35
N ARG A 15 3.22 -3.80 -0.29
CA ARG A 15 3.69 -5.18 -0.58
C ARG A 15 3.12 -6.21 0.39
N GLN A 16 3.08 -5.91 1.68
CA GLN A 16 2.50 -6.80 2.69
C GLN A 16 1.01 -7.07 2.45
N GLU A 17 0.23 -6.03 2.13
CA GLU A 17 -1.19 -6.20 1.87
C GLU A 17 -1.44 -6.97 0.56
N ARG A 18 -0.62 -6.80 -0.49
CA ARG A 18 -0.69 -7.66 -1.69
C ARG A 18 -0.43 -9.13 -1.37
N ALA A 19 0.62 -9.42 -0.62
CA ALA A 19 0.92 -10.80 -0.21
C ALA A 19 -0.19 -11.41 0.64
N ARG A 20 -0.83 -10.62 1.52
CA ARG A 20 -2.01 -11.06 2.29
C ARG A 20 -3.23 -11.29 1.41
N ALA A 21 -3.45 -10.46 0.38
CA ALA A 21 -4.51 -10.68 -0.58
C ALA A 21 -4.30 -12.00 -1.32
N GLU A 22 -3.09 -12.28 -1.82
CA GLU A 22 -2.75 -13.53 -2.51
C GLU A 22 -2.95 -14.78 -1.64
N GLN A 23 -2.72 -14.67 -0.33
CA GLN A 23 -2.91 -15.75 0.64
C GLN A 23 -4.34 -15.84 1.19
N ALA A 24 -5.22 -14.89 0.86
CA ALA A 24 -6.56 -14.84 1.42
C ALA A 24 -7.45 -15.94 0.83
N SER A 25 -7.95 -16.82 1.70
CA SER A 25 -8.87 -17.89 1.32
C SER A 25 -10.31 -17.42 1.09
N ASN A 26 -10.68 -16.26 1.65
CA ASN A 26 -12.03 -15.71 1.52
C ASN A 26 -12.05 -14.46 0.62
N PRO A 27 -13.09 -14.28 -0.23
CA PRO A 27 -13.17 -13.15 -1.16
C PRO A 27 -13.24 -11.76 -0.50
N ILE A 28 -13.73 -11.67 0.73
CA ILE A 28 -13.87 -10.40 1.46
C ILE A 28 -12.49 -9.90 1.89
N SER A 29 -11.68 -10.76 2.50
CA SER A 29 -10.30 -10.48 2.87
C SER A 29 -9.45 -10.19 1.64
N TYR A 30 -9.62 -10.93 0.54
CA TYR A 30 -8.94 -10.61 -0.72
C TYR A 30 -9.23 -9.17 -1.16
N LYS A 31 -10.51 -8.78 -1.21
CA LYS A 31 -10.91 -7.42 -1.59
C LYS A 31 -10.37 -6.37 -0.63
N LEU A 32 -10.47 -6.60 0.67
CA LEU A 32 -9.98 -5.68 1.70
C LEU A 32 -8.47 -5.44 1.56
N HIS A 33 -7.68 -6.51 1.51
CA HIS A 33 -6.22 -6.41 1.40
C HIS A 33 -5.81 -5.76 0.06
N THR A 34 -6.50 -6.08 -1.03
CA THR A 34 -6.29 -5.43 -2.33
C THR A 34 -6.58 -3.93 -2.27
N GLU A 35 -7.66 -3.52 -1.62
CA GLU A 35 -8.03 -2.11 -1.49
C GLU A 35 -7.02 -1.36 -0.61
N MET A 36 -6.58 -1.97 0.50
CA MET A 36 -5.56 -1.39 1.37
C MET A 36 -4.22 -1.21 0.64
N ALA A 37 -3.79 -2.18 -0.16
CA ALA A 37 -2.58 -2.04 -0.99
C ALA A 37 -2.68 -0.84 -1.93
N ARG A 38 -3.81 -0.69 -2.64
CA ARG A 38 -4.06 0.45 -3.54
C ARG A 38 -4.03 1.79 -2.81
N ARG A 39 -4.59 1.87 -1.60
CA ARG A 39 -4.56 3.11 -0.81
C ARG A 39 -3.13 3.51 -0.42
N TYR A 40 -2.29 2.53 -0.06
CA TYR A 40 -0.88 2.80 0.24
C TYR A 40 -0.10 3.23 -1.01
N GLU A 41 -0.37 2.64 -2.18
CA GLU A 41 0.23 3.03 -3.46
C GLU A 41 -0.20 4.44 -3.89
N GLN A 42 -1.48 4.78 -3.76
CA GLN A 42 -1.97 6.13 -4.02
C GLN A 42 -1.34 7.15 -3.08
N ARG A 43 -1.13 6.79 -1.81
CA ARG A 43 -0.45 7.66 -0.86
C ARG A 43 1.00 7.87 -1.28
N LEU A 44 1.70 6.81 -1.68
CA LEU A 44 3.06 6.86 -2.21
C LEU A 44 3.16 7.81 -3.41
N GLU A 45 2.27 7.67 -4.40
CA GLU A 45 2.23 8.52 -5.59
C GLU A 45 1.95 9.99 -5.23
N SER A 46 0.99 10.24 -4.35
CA SER A 46 0.67 11.60 -3.89
C SER A 46 1.85 12.25 -3.18
N GLU A 47 2.55 11.50 -2.34
CA GLU A 47 3.72 11.96 -1.58
C GLU A 47 4.91 12.23 -2.50
N MET A 48 5.16 11.37 -3.51
CA MET A 48 6.19 11.60 -4.52
C MET A 48 5.89 12.82 -5.41
N ARG A 49 4.61 13.08 -5.72
CA ARG A 49 4.20 14.22 -6.54
C ARG A 49 4.36 15.57 -5.84
N LEU A 50 4.34 15.60 -4.51
CA LEU A 50 4.57 16.80 -3.71
C LEU A 50 6.07 17.11 -3.51
N GLN A 51 6.96 16.19 -3.89
CA GLN A 51 8.42 16.36 -3.81
C GLN A 51 9.08 16.70 -5.16
N ALA A 52 8.35 16.60 -6.27
CA ALA A 52 8.81 16.90 -7.62
C ALA A 52 8.52 18.37 -8.01
#